data_AF-A0A917GE44-F1
#
_entry.id   AF-A0A917GE44-F1
#
_cell.length_a   1.000
_cell.length_b   1.000
_cell.length_c   1.000
_cell.angle_alpha   90.00
_cell.angle_beta   90.00
_cell.angle_gamma   90.00
#
_symmetry.space_group_name_H-M   'P 1'
#
loop_
_entity.id
_entity.type
_entity.pdbx_description
1 polymer ?
#
loop_
_entity_poly.entity_id
_entity_poly.type
_entity_poly.pdbx_seq_one_letter_code
_entity_poly.pdbx_strand_id
1 'polypeptide(L)'
;MHVMKQLLLFILILPIVGFSQCPPTGGIFTSQSEIDALSIDYPNCTEVNAFSISGDDITDLSGLNQLVSCTSFGIGPTLVLQNTMGLNSNILIRYVEGTGTSFSITNNGSLLTLDGLENLNSQSGFESSFSISNNPMLLSVEGAPNIFSPLTYFYIENNDALLNLYGLENYAAGEYTSISNNDSLIDLTGLDEIYGETVRISNNDNLASLNGLFNSGFDDYLYIEGNQNLTDISAIFAGSYNDDGLIIRNNPNLSICSTDSVCFFIDSNIEEGVMLPGIFENNAPGCNSNFEVENFCGVNSNDDCGYTINFLTLGELITANNEFATTSLQTPSCDDIDNRKDVWFAFNSESNTTIDVIIQAGFYAQLWDSNSAFADCDNLNLVENACGTQLNDIPVTPNMFYYIQVWNDDPANRGGSSWFDLTVQDGALSTPEFQRDLVSLYPNPVQNELHIQTNFTIEKVEVYNLLGQQVMVSNATTLHVSSLTDGLYLVKVFSNGSVFTHKIVKQ
;
A
#
# COMPACT_ATOMS: atom_id res chain seq x y z
N MET A 1 89.27 40.23 8.83
CA MET A 1 89.05 40.22 10.29
C MET A 1 87.61 40.63 10.52
N HIS A 2 86.86 39.81 11.27
CA HIS A 2 85.42 39.90 11.52
C HIS A 2 84.90 41.30 11.88
N VAL A 3 83.65 41.62 11.50
CA VAL A 3 82.52 41.73 12.46
C VAL A 3 81.21 41.41 11.71
N MET A 4 80.62 40.24 11.97
CA MET A 4 79.21 39.93 11.68
C MET A 4 78.35 40.67 12.72
N LYS A 5 77.47 41.57 12.29
CA LYS A 5 76.38 42.08 13.13
C LYS A 5 75.21 41.11 13.00
N GLN A 6 74.90 40.40 14.07
CA GLN A 6 73.66 39.65 14.22
C GLN A 6 72.47 40.61 14.19
N LEU A 7 71.57 40.41 13.23
CA LEU A 7 70.24 41.02 13.22
C LEU A 7 69.30 40.01 13.89
N LEU A 8 68.87 40.26 15.13
CA LEU A 8 67.83 39.46 15.77
C LEU A 8 66.49 39.73 15.08
N LEU A 9 65.95 38.72 14.39
CA LEU A 9 64.59 38.71 13.86
C LEU A 9 63.65 38.23 14.98
N PHE A 10 62.87 39.13 15.56
CA PHE A 10 61.79 38.77 16.49
C PHE A 10 60.61 38.24 15.67
N ILE A 11 60.47 36.91 15.57
CA ILE A 11 59.28 36.26 15.03
C ILE A 11 58.23 36.28 16.15
N LEU A 12 57.22 37.14 15.99
CA LEU A 12 56.02 37.15 16.81
C LEU A 12 55.19 35.91 16.44
N ILE A 13 55.31 34.83 17.21
CA ILE A 13 54.44 33.66 17.09
C ILE A 13 53.09 34.06 17.70
N LEU A 14 52.18 34.59 16.87
CA LEU A 14 50.76 34.57 17.22
C LEU A 14 50.31 33.10 17.26
N PRO A 15 49.57 32.66 18.29
CA PRO A 15 48.94 31.36 18.26
C PRO A 15 47.91 31.39 17.13
N ILE A 16 48.22 30.74 16.01
CA ILE A 16 47.21 30.40 15.01
C ILE A 16 46.36 29.32 15.69
N VAL A 17 45.29 29.75 16.34
CA VAL A 17 44.19 28.84 16.70
C VAL A 17 43.62 28.40 15.35
N GLY A 18 44.04 27.23 14.89
CA GLY A 18 43.44 26.61 13.72
C GLY A 18 42.03 26.18 14.10
N PHE A 19 41.04 27.05 13.85
CA PHE A 19 39.66 26.62 13.82
C PHE A 19 39.52 25.57 12.71
N SER A 20 38.78 24.50 12.98
CA SER A 20 38.35 23.59 11.91
C SER A 20 37.68 24.44 10.82
N GLN A 21 37.87 24.09 9.54
CA GLN A 21 37.34 24.88 8.43
C GLN A 21 35.81 25.01 8.51
N CYS A 22 35.15 24.07 9.18
CA CYS A 22 33.71 24.01 9.42
C CYS A 22 33.39 23.55 10.84
N PRO A 23 32.13 23.71 11.31
CA PRO A 23 31.68 23.23 12.61
C PRO A 23 32.01 21.75 12.86
N PRO A 24 32.39 21.35 14.08
CA PRO A 24 32.57 19.94 14.44
C PRO A 24 31.30 19.08 14.26
N THR A 25 30.13 19.71 14.19
CA THR A 25 28.84 19.06 13.92
C THR A 25 28.72 18.54 12.48
N GLY A 26 29.62 18.96 11.58
CA GLY A 26 29.62 18.49 10.19
C GLY A 26 28.50 19.05 9.32
N GLY A 27 27.92 20.20 9.71
CA GLY A 27 26.83 20.89 9.01
C GLY A 27 25.42 20.62 9.56
N ILE A 28 25.34 20.07 10.77
CA ILE A 28 24.09 19.99 11.53
C ILE A 28 23.87 21.31 12.27
N PHE A 29 22.73 21.94 11.99
CA PHE A 29 22.25 23.18 12.59
C PHE A 29 20.93 22.90 13.31
N THR A 30 20.88 23.22 14.60
CA THR A 30 19.78 22.91 15.53
C THR A 30 19.06 24.15 16.07
N SER A 31 19.58 25.35 15.78
CA SER A 31 18.97 26.62 16.21
C SER A 31 19.32 27.79 15.28
N GLN A 32 18.51 28.86 15.32
CA GLN A 32 18.80 30.10 14.57
C GLN A 32 20.14 30.70 14.97
N SER A 33 20.50 30.61 16.26
CA SER A 33 21.77 31.15 16.76
C SER A 33 23.00 30.48 16.15
N GLU A 34 22.92 29.19 15.81
CA GLU A 34 24.01 28.46 15.15
C GLU A 34 24.13 28.85 13.68
N ILE A 35 23.01 29.08 13.00
CA ILE A 35 22.96 29.58 11.62
C ILE A 35 23.61 30.96 11.54
N ASP A 36 23.21 31.88 12.43
CA ASP A 36 23.70 33.27 12.43
C ASP A 36 25.20 33.33 12.75
N ALA A 37 25.69 32.41 13.58
CA ALA A 37 27.09 32.36 14.01
C ALA A 37 28.04 31.78 12.94
N LEU A 38 27.55 31.01 11.96
CA LEU A 38 28.39 30.27 11.01
C LEU A 38 29.42 31.17 10.30
N SER A 39 28.96 32.31 9.78
CA SER A 39 29.83 33.25 9.04
C SER A 39 30.85 33.98 9.90
N ILE A 40 30.61 34.03 11.22
CA ILE A 40 31.47 34.68 12.20
C ILE A 40 32.52 33.69 12.71
N ASP A 41 32.07 32.50 13.11
CA ASP A 41 32.90 31.49 13.76
C ASP A 41 33.68 30.63 12.75
N TYR A 42 33.13 30.44 11.54
CA TYR A 42 33.69 29.62 10.48
C TYR A 42 33.65 30.32 9.11
N PRO A 43 34.31 31.48 8.93
CA PRO A 43 34.20 32.31 7.72
C PRO A 43 34.71 31.67 6.43
N ASN A 44 35.45 30.56 6.52
CA ASN A 44 35.97 29.81 5.37
C ASN A 44 35.28 28.45 5.18
N CYS A 45 34.17 28.20 5.89
CA CYS A 45 33.39 26.97 5.74
C CYS A 45 32.55 27.02 4.47
N THR A 46 32.92 26.24 3.47
CA THR A 46 32.18 26.13 2.20
C THR A 46 31.68 24.72 1.92
N GLU A 47 32.22 23.71 2.61
CA GLU A 47 31.87 22.30 2.41
C GLU A 47 31.54 21.64 3.74
N VAL A 48 30.34 21.08 3.86
CA VAL A 48 29.91 20.30 5.03
C VAL A 48 29.68 18.85 4.65
N ASN A 49 29.64 17.95 5.64
CA ASN A 49 29.30 16.57 5.36
C ASN A 49 27.78 16.46 5.12
N ALA A 50 26.99 16.74 6.16
CA ALA A 50 25.53 16.77 6.07
C ALA A 50 25.06 18.22 6.15
N PHE A 51 24.26 18.66 5.19
CA PHE A 51 23.52 19.92 5.31
C PHE A 51 22.21 19.60 6.00
N SER A 52 22.17 19.68 7.33
CA SER A 52 21.01 19.27 8.13
C SER A 52 20.52 20.44 8.98
N ILE A 53 19.32 20.93 8.67
CA ILE A 53 18.62 21.97 9.43
C ILE A 53 17.50 21.31 10.22
N SER A 54 17.52 21.47 11.53
CA SER A 54 16.41 21.09 12.42
C SER A 54 16.32 22.16 13.50
N GLY A 55 15.15 22.48 14.05
CA GLY A 55 15.07 23.49 15.10
C GLY A 55 13.81 24.33 15.05
N ASP A 56 13.18 24.47 16.21
CA ASP A 56 11.87 25.11 16.32
C ASP A 56 11.94 26.64 16.30
N ASP A 57 13.13 27.23 16.43
CA ASP A 57 13.36 28.68 16.41
C ASP A 57 13.91 29.21 15.07
N ILE A 58 14.17 28.33 14.10
CA ILE A 58 14.77 28.67 12.81
C ILE A 58 13.72 29.32 11.90
N THR A 59 13.98 30.56 11.51
CA THR A 59 13.10 31.38 10.66
C THR A 59 13.81 31.96 9.44
N ASP A 60 15.14 32.01 9.45
CA ASP A 60 15.95 32.60 8.39
C ASP A 60 17.18 31.71 8.11
N LEU A 61 17.36 31.33 6.84
CA LEU A 61 18.49 30.51 6.41
C LEU A 61 19.64 31.33 5.81
N SER A 62 19.54 32.68 5.79
CA SER A 62 20.51 33.57 5.14
C SER A 62 21.94 33.43 5.67
N GLY A 63 22.10 33.04 6.94
CA GLY A 63 23.41 32.76 7.55
C GLY A 63 24.18 31.58 6.94
N LEU A 64 23.51 30.74 6.13
CA LEU A 64 24.09 29.56 5.49
C LEU A 64 24.57 29.80 4.04
N ASN A 65 24.46 31.02 3.52
CA ASN A 65 24.73 31.34 2.11
C ASN A 65 26.18 31.09 1.63
N GLN A 66 27.13 30.87 2.55
CA GLN A 66 28.52 30.57 2.21
C GLN A 66 28.78 29.09 1.88
N LEU A 67 27.82 28.20 2.19
CA LEU A 67 27.95 26.78 1.91
C LEU A 67 27.70 26.51 0.43
N VAL A 68 28.53 25.65 -0.16
CA VAL A 68 28.56 25.38 -1.60
C VAL A 68 28.48 23.87 -1.90
N SER A 69 28.82 22.99 -0.96
CA SER A 69 28.60 21.55 -1.16
C SER A 69 28.34 20.77 0.12
N CYS A 70 27.59 19.70 -0.02
CA CYS A 70 27.35 18.68 1.01
C CYS A 70 27.32 17.28 0.37
N THR A 71 27.19 16.21 1.17
CA THR A 71 26.92 14.85 0.69
C THR A 71 25.45 14.45 0.87
N SER A 72 24.77 15.09 1.81
CA SER A 72 23.33 14.97 2.06
C SER A 72 22.70 16.33 2.36
N PHE A 73 21.44 16.50 1.97
CA PHE A 73 20.65 17.69 2.23
C PHE A 73 19.36 17.33 2.96
N GLY A 74 19.10 18.02 4.07
CA GLY A 74 17.97 17.76 4.95
C GLY A 74 17.46 19.02 5.64
N ILE A 75 16.16 19.28 5.53
CA ILE A 75 15.44 20.29 6.32
C ILE A 75 14.31 19.60 7.08
N GLY A 76 14.40 19.58 8.40
CA GLY A 76 13.42 18.92 9.24
C GLY A 76 13.98 18.27 10.51
N PRO A 77 13.22 18.24 11.62
CA PRO A 77 11.95 18.94 11.85
C PRO A 77 12.14 20.44 12.13
N THR A 78 11.23 21.30 11.64
CA THR A 78 11.15 22.72 12.02
C THR A 78 9.71 23.13 12.28
N LEU A 79 9.51 24.00 13.27
CA LEU A 79 8.16 24.43 13.68
C LEU A 79 7.69 25.71 13.00
N VAL A 80 8.60 26.65 12.72
CA VAL A 80 8.27 28.04 12.33
C VAL A 80 8.82 28.47 10.98
N LEU A 81 9.68 27.66 10.34
CA LEU A 81 10.23 27.97 9.03
C LEU A 81 9.11 27.93 7.98
N GLN A 82 8.96 29.00 7.19
CA GLN A 82 7.86 29.15 6.22
C GLN A 82 8.30 28.97 4.76
N ASN A 83 9.58 29.14 4.46
CA ASN A 83 10.17 28.95 3.14
C ASN A 83 11.68 28.70 3.29
N THR A 84 12.33 28.36 2.19
CA THR A 84 13.76 28.02 2.14
C THR A 84 14.63 29.14 1.56
N MET A 85 14.11 30.37 1.46
CA MET A 85 14.87 31.50 0.96
C MET A 85 16.07 31.81 1.85
N GLY A 86 17.12 32.35 1.24
CA GLY A 86 18.37 32.73 1.93
C GLY A 86 19.47 31.68 1.84
N LEU A 87 19.17 30.46 1.42
CA LEU A 87 20.18 29.47 1.07
C LEU A 87 20.99 29.88 -0.17
N ASN A 88 22.23 29.38 -0.25
CA ASN A 88 23.00 29.50 -1.48
C ASN A 88 22.34 28.64 -2.55
N SER A 89 21.88 29.29 -3.62
CA SER A 89 21.17 28.59 -4.68
C SER A 89 22.06 27.57 -5.41
N ASN A 90 23.39 27.64 -5.33
CA ASN A 90 24.30 26.77 -6.08
C ASN A 90 24.94 25.65 -5.23
N ILE A 91 24.30 25.19 -4.16
CA ILE A 91 24.82 24.05 -3.37
C ILE A 91 24.83 22.79 -4.26
N LEU A 92 25.95 22.07 -4.21
CA LEU A 92 26.16 20.78 -4.85
C LEU A 92 26.06 19.65 -3.82
N ILE A 93 25.08 18.76 -3.98
CA ILE A 93 25.01 17.47 -3.28
C ILE A 93 25.95 16.51 -4.01
N ARG A 94 27.05 16.14 -3.34
CA ARG A 94 28.14 15.34 -3.88
C ARG A 94 27.87 13.87 -3.66
N TYR A 95 28.08 13.08 -4.71
CA TYR A 95 28.01 11.63 -4.62
C TYR A 95 29.20 11.08 -3.82
N VAL A 96 28.92 10.14 -2.93
CA VAL A 96 29.91 9.35 -2.20
C VAL A 96 29.68 7.88 -2.52
N GLU A 97 30.73 7.24 -3.06
CA GLU A 97 30.69 5.83 -3.46
C GLU A 97 30.32 4.94 -2.26
N GLY A 98 29.26 4.15 -2.43
CA GLY A 98 28.75 3.22 -1.41
C GLY A 98 27.78 3.83 -0.37
N THR A 99 27.37 5.10 -0.51
CA THR A 99 26.34 5.71 0.37
C THR A 99 25.24 6.47 -0.37
N GLY A 100 25.38 6.67 -1.69
CA GLY A 100 24.41 7.42 -2.49
C GLY A 100 24.35 8.90 -2.17
N THR A 101 23.23 9.53 -2.56
CA THR A 101 22.89 10.92 -2.25
C THR A 101 21.49 11.01 -1.67
N SER A 102 21.25 11.96 -0.78
CA SER A 102 19.92 12.16 -0.20
C SER A 102 19.51 13.62 -0.17
N PHE A 103 18.26 13.85 -0.55
CA PHE A 103 17.55 15.11 -0.39
C PHE A 103 16.28 14.84 0.42
N SER A 104 16.09 15.58 1.52
CA SER A 104 14.91 15.43 2.38
C SER A 104 14.39 16.76 2.90
N ILE A 105 13.09 16.99 2.78
CA ILE A 105 12.38 18.08 3.45
C ILE A 105 11.23 17.44 4.22
N THR A 106 11.42 17.28 5.53
CA THR A 106 10.50 16.48 6.33
C THR A 106 10.07 17.14 7.62
N ASN A 107 8.83 16.86 8.06
CA ASN A 107 8.36 17.27 9.39
C ASN A 107 8.45 18.79 9.64
N ASN A 108 8.12 19.60 8.62
CA ASN A 108 8.10 21.06 8.76
C ASN A 108 6.67 21.57 8.89
N GLY A 109 6.28 21.95 10.11
CA GLY A 109 4.89 22.23 10.46
C GLY A 109 4.33 23.53 9.87
N SER A 110 5.20 24.48 9.47
CA SER A 110 4.80 25.79 8.94
C SER A 110 5.31 26.08 7.53
N LEU A 111 6.01 25.13 6.89
CA LEU A 111 6.62 25.33 5.58
C LEU A 111 5.53 25.45 4.51
N LEU A 112 5.53 26.56 3.76
CA LEU A 112 4.50 26.87 2.76
C LEU A 112 4.96 26.61 1.32
N THR A 113 6.26 26.83 1.05
CA THR A 113 6.88 26.71 -0.28
C THR A 113 8.35 26.30 -0.16
N LEU A 114 8.92 25.81 -1.27
CA LEU A 114 10.33 25.43 -1.41
C LEU A 114 11.16 26.50 -2.15
N ASP A 115 10.65 27.72 -2.30
CA ASP A 115 11.36 28.85 -2.90
C ASP A 115 12.78 28.97 -2.33
N GLY A 116 13.77 29.10 -3.22
CA GLY A 116 15.19 29.21 -2.90
C GLY A 116 16.02 27.95 -3.12
N LEU A 117 15.40 26.82 -3.48
CA LEU A 117 16.09 25.56 -3.78
C LEU A 117 16.27 25.27 -5.28
N GLU A 118 15.84 26.18 -6.17
CA GLU A 118 15.65 25.90 -7.61
C GLU A 118 16.93 25.49 -8.35
N ASN A 119 18.08 25.95 -7.84
CA ASN A 119 19.38 25.77 -8.47
C ASN A 119 20.27 24.76 -7.69
N LEU A 120 19.72 24.10 -6.67
CA LEU A 120 20.41 23.00 -6.01
C LEU A 120 20.75 21.94 -7.06
N ASN A 121 22.03 21.57 -7.13
CA ASN A 121 22.51 20.56 -8.06
C ASN A 121 22.87 19.31 -7.29
N SER A 122 22.66 18.15 -7.89
CA SER A 122 23.14 16.88 -7.34
C SER A 122 23.97 16.10 -8.35
N GLN A 123 25.01 15.42 -7.86
CA GLN A 123 25.73 14.43 -8.65
C GLN A 123 24.96 13.11 -8.66
N SER A 124 24.67 12.60 -9.85
CA SER A 124 24.06 11.27 -10.03
C SER A 124 24.92 10.16 -9.42
N GLY A 125 24.30 9.20 -8.74
CA GLY A 125 24.95 7.98 -8.28
C GLY A 125 23.97 6.91 -7.81
N PHE A 126 24.49 5.71 -7.55
CA PHE A 126 23.71 4.58 -7.00
C PHE A 126 23.05 4.98 -5.67
N GLU A 127 21.84 4.46 -5.39
CA GLU A 127 21.12 4.63 -4.11
C GLU A 127 20.74 6.09 -3.79
N SER A 128 20.19 6.82 -4.77
CA SER A 128 19.78 8.22 -4.57
C SER A 128 18.33 8.31 -4.06
N SER A 129 18.09 9.15 -3.06
CA SER A 129 16.75 9.35 -2.47
C SER A 129 16.30 10.81 -2.48
N PHE A 130 15.04 11.01 -2.82
CA PHE A 130 14.35 12.30 -2.75
C PHE A 130 13.07 12.15 -1.93
N SER A 131 12.92 12.97 -0.89
CA SER A 131 11.74 12.93 -0.04
C SER A 131 11.26 14.33 0.33
N ILE A 132 9.98 14.61 0.06
CA ILE A 132 9.24 15.72 0.64
C ILE A 132 8.08 15.11 1.40
N SER A 133 8.17 15.08 2.74
CA SER A 133 7.14 14.40 3.53
C SER A 133 6.79 15.04 4.87
N ASN A 134 5.54 14.88 5.32
CA ASN A 134 5.09 15.41 6.61
C ASN A 134 5.24 16.95 6.70
N ASN A 135 4.91 17.66 5.62
CA ASN A 135 4.87 19.13 5.59
C ASN A 135 3.42 19.58 5.37
N PRO A 136 2.56 19.53 6.41
CA PRO A 136 1.10 19.64 6.26
C PRO A 136 0.60 21.00 5.74
N MET A 137 1.44 22.04 5.78
CA MET A 137 1.13 23.38 5.28
C MET A 137 1.75 23.68 3.90
N LEU A 138 2.49 22.74 3.32
CA LEU A 138 3.19 22.93 2.04
C LEU A 138 2.17 23.03 0.91
N LEU A 139 2.10 24.17 0.23
CA LEU A 139 1.12 24.43 -0.83
C LEU A 139 1.63 24.06 -2.22
N SER A 140 2.95 24.15 -2.41
CA SER A 140 3.64 23.95 -3.68
C SER A 140 5.03 23.37 -3.45
N VAL A 141 5.47 22.56 -4.40
CA VAL A 141 6.86 22.08 -4.53
C VAL A 141 7.64 22.87 -5.58
N GLU A 142 7.04 23.94 -6.13
CA GLU A 142 7.77 24.92 -6.93
C GLU A 142 8.95 25.44 -6.09
N GLY A 143 10.15 25.42 -6.67
CA GLY A 143 11.39 25.62 -5.92
C GLY A 143 12.22 24.36 -5.73
N ALA A 144 11.63 23.16 -5.83
CA ALA A 144 12.38 21.91 -5.71
C ALA A 144 13.60 21.85 -6.67
N PRO A 145 14.70 21.16 -6.28
CA PRO A 145 15.89 21.07 -7.10
C PRO A 145 15.58 20.55 -8.50
N ASN A 146 16.06 21.21 -9.54
CA ASN A 146 16.10 20.59 -10.85
C ASN A 146 17.31 19.66 -10.89
N ILE A 147 17.14 18.34 -10.76
CA ILE A 147 18.05 17.24 -11.18
C ILE A 147 17.92 16.06 -10.20
N PHE A 148 17.57 14.87 -10.70
CA PHE A 148 18.20 13.60 -10.32
C PHE A 148 18.08 12.57 -11.48
N SER A 149 19.22 12.00 -11.91
CA SER A 149 19.34 10.70 -12.60
C SER A 149 18.50 9.64 -11.85
N PRO A 150 17.95 8.58 -12.49
CA PRO A 150 16.89 7.75 -11.90
C PRO A 150 17.12 7.49 -10.42
N LEU A 151 16.20 8.00 -9.62
CA LEU A 151 16.26 7.94 -8.17
C LEU A 151 15.95 6.51 -7.71
N THR A 152 16.70 5.97 -6.77
CA THR A 152 16.30 4.71 -6.14
C THR A 152 14.97 4.89 -5.41
N TYR A 153 14.80 6.02 -4.71
CA TYR A 153 13.59 6.30 -3.95
C TYR A 153 13.07 7.73 -4.19
N PHE A 154 11.79 7.85 -4.51
CA PHE A 154 11.09 9.13 -4.68
C PHE A 154 9.80 9.15 -3.85
N TYR A 155 9.72 10.08 -2.89
CA TYR A 155 8.61 10.17 -1.94
C TYR A 155 8.03 11.58 -1.89
N ILE A 156 6.74 11.70 -2.20
CA ILE A 156 5.91 12.88 -1.92
C ILE A 156 4.76 12.43 -1.02
N GLU A 157 4.91 12.56 0.29
CA GLU A 157 4.01 11.90 1.24
C GLU A 157 3.55 12.77 2.41
N ASN A 158 2.28 12.71 2.81
CA ASN A 158 1.79 13.43 4.00
C ASN A 158 1.98 14.96 3.88
N ASN A 159 1.69 15.53 2.71
CA ASN A 159 1.68 16.97 2.48
C ASN A 159 0.25 17.43 2.15
N ASP A 160 -0.65 17.34 3.14
CA ASP A 160 -2.10 17.48 2.97
C ASP A 160 -2.55 18.72 2.20
N ALA A 161 -1.82 19.83 2.29
CA ALA A 161 -2.14 21.10 1.61
C ALA A 161 -1.57 21.25 0.19
N LEU A 162 -0.79 20.27 -0.29
CA LEU A 162 -0.11 20.32 -1.58
C LEU A 162 -1.13 20.22 -2.73
N LEU A 163 -1.12 21.19 -3.64
CA LEU A 163 -2.16 21.31 -4.68
C LEU A 163 -1.78 20.65 -6.01
N ASN A 164 -0.49 20.61 -6.33
CA ASN A 164 0.08 20.12 -7.59
C ASN A 164 1.57 19.80 -7.39
N LEU A 165 2.20 19.26 -8.43
CA LEU A 165 3.60 18.85 -8.40
C LEU A 165 4.50 19.72 -9.32
N TYR A 166 4.10 20.96 -9.60
CA TYR A 166 4.91 21.87 -10.42
C TYR A 166 6.30 22.07 -9.80
N GLY A 167 7.34 22.01 -10.63
CA GLY A 167 8.74 22.00 -10.19
C GLY A 167 9.38 20.60 -10.12
N LEU A 168 8.60 19.53 -10.34
CA LEU A 168 9.10 18.15 -10.36
C LEU A 168 9.20 17.55 -11.78
N GLU A 169 9.22 18.39 -12.81
CA GLU A 169 9.08 17.93 -14.21
C GLU A 169 10.28 17.08 -14.68
N ASN A 170 11.46 17.31 -14.08
CA ASN A 170 12.71 16.67 -14.48
C ASN A 170 13.09 15.44 -13.63
N TYR A 171 12.17 14.92 -12.84
CA TYR A 171 12.43 13.79 -11.95
C TYR A 171 12.13 12.48 -12.65
N ALA A 172 13.18 11.73 -13.00
CA ALA A 172 13.04 10.33 -13.34
C ALA A 172 12.97 9.53 -12.03
N ALA A 173 11.86 8.86 -11.82
CA ALA A 173 11.77 7.79 -10.83
C ALA A 173 12.81 6.68 -11.13
N GLY A 174 13.01 5.78 -10.18
CA GLY A 174 13.79 4.55 -10.37
C GLY A 174 13.12 3.43 -9.61
N GLU A 175 13.76 2.78 -8.64
CA GLU A 175 13.21 1.54 -8.06
C GLU A 175 11.84 1.73 -7.39
N TYR A 176 11.65 2.77 -6.58
CA TYR A 176 10.37 2.97 -5.87
C TYR A 176 9.92 4.42 -5.81
N THR A 177 8.69 4.65 -6.26
CA THR A 177 8.00 5.94 -6.25
C THR A 177 6.73 5.86 -5.43
N SER A 178 6.54 6.77 -4.49
CA SER A 178 5.29 6.89 -3.73
C SER A 178 4.82 8.32 -3.64
N ILE A 179 3.57 8.52 -4.05
CA ILE A 179 2.81 9.77 -3.94
C ILE A 179 1.59 9.44 -3.10
N SER A 180 1.63 9.73 -1.81
CA SER A 180 0.59 9.28 -0.89
C SER A 180 0.20 10.24 0.22
N ASN A 181 -1.07 10.22 0.64
CA ASN A 181 -1.56 11.09 1.72
C ASN A 181 -1.30 12.58 1.43
N ASN A 182 -1.56 13.03 0.20
CA ASN A 182 -1.53 14.45 -0.17
C ASN A 182 -2.97 14.87 -0.49
N ASP A 183 -3.81 15.01 0.54
CA ASP A 183 -5.27 15.10 0.39
C ASP A 183 -5.74 16.22 -0.54
N SER A 184 -5.05 17.37 -0.62
CA SER A 184 -5.42 18.48 -1.50
C SER A 184 -4.93 18.36 -2.95
N LEU A 185 -4.16 17.32 -3.28
CA LEU A 185 -3.61 17.11 -4.60
C LEU A 185 -4.74 16.75 -5.57
N ILE A 186 -4.87 17.48 -6.67
CA ILE A 186 -6.01 17.34 -7.61
C ILE A 186 -5.66 16.45 -8.81
N ASP A 187 -4.41 16.52 -9.28
CA ASP A 187 -3.85 15.69 -10.34
C ASP A 187 -2.32 15.57 -10.14
N LEU A 188 -1.65 14.87 -11.04
CA LEU A 188 -0.20 14.65 -11.01
C LEU A 188 0.56 15.59 -11.95
N THR A 189 -0.07 16.70 -12.38
CA THR A 189 0.58 17.66 -13.27
C THR A 189 1.80 18.25 -12.58
N GLY A 190 2.91 18.31 -13.32
CA GLY A 190 4.23 18.66 -12.80
C GLY A 190 5.18 17.46 -12.71
N LEU A 191 4.67 16.24 -12.93
CA LEU A 191 5.48 15.09 -13.31
C LEU A 191 5.31 14.88 -14.81
N ASP A 192 6.39 14.96 -15.59
CA ASP A 192 6.33 14.74 -17.05
C ASP A 192 6.54 13.25 -17.41
N GLU A 193 7.42 12.56 -16.68
CA GLU A 193 7.74 11.14 -16.88
C GLU A 193 8.06 10.47 -15.53
N ILE A 194 7.23 9.53 -15.09
CA ILE A 194 7.56 8.59 -14.02
C ILE A 194 8.02 7.29 -14.66
N TYR A 195 9.32 6.99 -14.56
CA TYR A 195 9.85 5.67 -14.89
C TYR A 195 10.25 4.98 -13.61
N GLY A 196 9.70 3.82 -13.27
CA GLY A 196 10.21 3.12 -12.10
C GLY A 196 9.79 1.68 -11.99
N GLU A 197 10.50 0.89 -11.19
CA GLU A 197 10.13 -0.51 -10.99
C GLU A 197 8.76 -0.57 -10.30
N THR A 198 8.61 0.09 -9.16
CA THR A 198 7.32 0.20 -8.46
C THR A 198 6.85 1.64 -8.30
N VAL A 199 5.60 1.91 -8.71
CA VAL A 199 4.92 3.18 -8.54
C VAL A 199 3.67 3.01 -7.68
N ARG A 200 3.53 3.83 -6.62
CA ARG A 200 2.39 3.84 -5.71
C ARG A 200 1.75 5.21 -5.64
N ILE A 201 0.46 5.29 -5.95
CA ILE A 201 -0.37 6.48 -5.83
C ILE A 201 -1.54 6.14 -4.91
N SER A 202 -1.48 6.57 -3.66
CA SER A 202 -2.48 6.13 -2.68
C SER A 202 -2.93 7.17 -1.66
N ASN A 203 -4.21 7.12 -1.29
CA ASN A 203 -4.82 8.01 -0.29
C ASN A 203 -4.61 9.50 -0.61
N ASN A 204 -4.74 9.90 -1.88
CA ASN A 204 -4.81 11.31 -2.25
C ASN A 204 -6.28 11.65 -2.49
N ASP A 205 -7.02 11.99 -1.44
CA ASP A 205 -8.49 11.98 -1.46
C ASP A 205 -9.11 12.90 -2.51
N ASN A 206 -8.51 14.07 -2.82
CA ASN A 206 -8.99 14.97 -3.88
C ASN A 206 -8.42 14.69 -5.28
N LEU A 207 -7.58 13.67 -5.45
CA LEU A 207 -6.99 13.33 -6.74
C LEU A 207 -8.11 12.88 -7.68
N ALA A 208 -8.39 13.66 -8.72
CA ALA A 208 -9.51 13.43 -9.63
C ALA A 208 -9.10 12.70 -10.90
N SER A 209 -7.83 12.85 -11.32
CA SER A 209 -7.25 12.18 -12.47
C SER A 209 -5.76 11.93 -12.29
N LEU A 210 -5.21 11.06 -13.14
CA LEU A 210 -3.77 10.78 -13.23
C LEU A 210 -3.08 11.61 -14.31
N ASN A 211 -3.65 12.77 -14.68
CA ASN A 211 -3.01 13.68 -15.63
C ASN A 211 -1.59 14.02 -15.15
N GLY A 212 -0.61 13.90 -16.05
CA GLY A 212 0.81 13.93 -15.72
C GLY A 212 1.50 12.59 -16.04
N LEU A 213 0.79 11.47 -16.00
CA LEU A 213 1.39 10.14 -16.27
C LEU A 213 1.48 9.74 -17.74
N PHE A 214 1.19 10.63 -18.70
CA PHE A 214 0.97 10.26 -20.11
C PHE A 214 2.14 9.54 -20.81
N ASN A 215 3.37 9.68 -20.30
CA ASN A 215 4.57 9.02 -20.81
C ASN A 215 5.26 8.13 -19.75
N SER A 216 4.59 7.85 -18.64
CA SER A 216 5.16 7.08 -17.54
C SER A 216 5.16 5.58 -17.85
N GLY A 217 6.24 4.89 -17.50
CA GLY A 217 6.37 3.44 -17.61
C GLY A 217 6.74 2.86 -16.26
N PHE A 218 6.25 1.65 -15.96
CA PHE A 218 6.64 0.93 -14.76
C PHE A 218 7.14 -0.46 -15.12
N ASP A 219 8.20 -0.93 -14.48
CA ASP A 219 8.83 -2.22 -14.83
C ASP A 219 8.25 -3.39 -14.01
N ASP A 220 7.79 -3.15 -12.77
CA ASP A 220 7.23 -4.18 -11.88
C ASP A 220 5.76 -3.91 -11.53
N TYR A 221 5.47 -2.93 -10.68
CA TYR A 221 4.11 -2.75 -10.11
C TYR A 221 3.60 -1.31 -10.17
N LEU A 222 2.34 -1.16 -10.56
CA LEU A 222 1.57 0.09 -10.40
C LEU A 222 0.44 -0.11 -9.39
N TYR A 223 0.50 0.60 -8.26
CA TYR A 223 -0.52 0.61 -7.22
C TYR A 223 -1.30 1.93 -7.27
N ILE A 224 -2.63 1.85 -7.44
CA ILE A 224 -3.55 2.98 -7.34
C ILE A 224 -4.62 2.64 -6.30
N GLU A 225 -4.49 3.21 -5.10
CA GLU A 225 -5.27 2.74 -3.94
C GLU A 225 -5.87 3.86 -3.09
N GLY A 226 -7.15 3.77 -2.74
CA GLY A 226 -7.72 4.66 -1.73
C GLY A 226 -7.92 6.12 -2.18
N ASN A 227 -7.82 6.44 -3.47
CA ASN A 227 -8.00 7.80 -3.97
C ASN A 227 -9.49 8.08 -4.16
N GLN A 228 -10.11 8.77 -3.19
CA GLN A 228 -11.57 8.85 -3.08
C GLN A 228 -12.25 9.55 -4.28
N ASN A 229 -11.66 10.63 -4.81
CA ASN A 229 -12.25 11.39 -5.92
C ASN A 229 -11.76 10.97 -7.31
N LEU A 230 -10.91 9.94 -7.41
CA LEU A 230 -10.36 9.51 -8.68
C LEU A 230 -11.46 8.87 -9.53
N THR A 231 -11.73 9.43 -10.71
CA THR A 231 -12.78 8.92 -11.60
C THR A 231 -12.26 8.23 -12.86
N ASP A 232 -11.01 8.53 -13.23
CA ASP A 232 -10.47 8.22 -14.55
C ASP A 232 -8.96 7.97 -14.48
N ILE A 233 -8.54 6.80 -14.97
CA ILE A 233 -7.13 6.40 -15.09
C ILE A 233 -6.67 6.26 -16.55
N SER A 234 -7.39 6.85 -17.50
CA SER A 234 -7.03 6.82 -18.92
C SER A 234 -5.69 7.47 -19.26
N ALA A 235 -5.12 8.23 -18.33
CA ALA A 235 -3.78 8.76 -18.45
C ALA A 235 -2.67 7.70 -18.24
N ILE A 236 -2.99 6.50 -17.76
CA ILE A 236 -2.02 5.40 -17.67
C ILE A 236 -1.66 4.94 -19.08
N PHE A 237 -0.37 5.02 -19.40
CA PHE A 237 0.20 4.39 -20.57
C PHE A 237 0.95 3.11 -20.16
N ALA A 238 0.26 1.97 -20.17
CA ALA A 238 0.85 0.65 -19.92
C ALA A 238 1.64 0.14 -21.15
N GLY A 239 2.54 0.95 -21.69
CA GLY A 239 3.20 0.70 -22.98
C GLY A 239 4.69 0.45 -22.85
N SER A 240 5.09 -0.76 -22.47
CA SER A 240 6.10 -1.62 -23.12
C SER A 240 6.59 -2.71 -22.14
N TYR A 241 5.79 -3.76 -21.97
CA TYR A 241 6.19 -5.13 -21.61
C TYR A 241 7.29 -5.28 -20.54
N ASN A 242 6.92 -5.45 -19.27
CA ASN A 242 7.23 -6.61 -18.40
C ASN A 242 6.62 -6.45 -16.99
N ASP A 243 5.52 -5.72 -16.86
CA ASP A 243 5.01 -5.29 -15.56
C ASP A 243 4.42 -6.49 -14.79
N ASP A 244 5.05 -6.85 -13.68
CA ASP A 244 4.61 -7.90 -12.75
C ASP A 244 3.17 -7.69 -12.23
N GLY A 245 2.65 -6.45 -12.11
CA GLY A 245 1.25 -6.27 -11.70
C GLY A 245 0.66 -4.85 -11.69
N LEU A 246 -0.58 -4.74 -12.18
CA LEU A 246 -1.42 -3.55 -12.07
C LEU A 246 -2.44 -3.72 -10.93
N ILE A 247 -2.40 -2.90 -9.88
CA ILE A 247 -3.22 -3.07 -8.68
C ILE A 247 -4.02 -1.79 -8.42
N ILE A 248 -5.33 -1.84 -8.68
CA ILE A 248 -6.26 -0.71 -8.61
C ILE A 248 -7.41 -1.06 -7.66
N ARG A 249 -7.38 -0.54 -6.44
CA ARG A 249 -8.41 -0.91 -5.46
C ARG A 249 -8.81 0.21 -4.51
N ASN A 250 -10.01 0.10 -3.95
CA ASN A 250 -10.53 1.05 -2.97
C ASN A 250 -10.61 2.49 -3.52
N ASN A 251 -10.86 2.69 -4.82
CA ASN A 251 -11.10 4.00 -5.43
C ASN A 251 -12.60 4.12 -5.77
N PRO A 252 -13.48 4.47 -4.80
CA PRO A 252 -14.93 4.27 -4.91
C PRO A 252 -15.62 5.09 -6.00
N ASN A 253 -14.97 6.11 -6.56
CA ASN A 253 -15.49 6.92 -7.68
C ASN A 253 -14.88 6.56 -9.05
N LEU A 254 -13.93 5.60 -9.11
CA LEU A 254 -13.24 5.22 -10.33
C LEU A 254 -14.12 4.32 -11.20
N SER A 255 -14.63 4.85 -12.32
CA SER A 255 -15.48 4.11 -13.26
C SER A 255 -14.90 4.02 -14.68
N ILE A 256 -13.76 4.69 -14.95
CA ILE A 256 -13.09 4.68 -16.26
C ILE A 256 -11.69 4.10 -16.10
N CYS A 257 -11.53 2.81 -16.41
CA CYS A 257 -10.27 2.07 -16.29
C CYS A 257 -9.95 1.16 -17.48
N SER A 258 -10.94 0.72 -18.26
CA SER A 258 -10.75 -0.15 -19.44
C SER A 258 -10.30 0.63 -20.67
N THR A 259 -9.10 1.21 -20.62
CA THR A 259 -8.46 1.87 -21.76
C THR A 259 -7.67 0.89 -22.62
N ASP A 260 -7.33 1.26 -23.85
CA ASP A 260 -6.53 0.42 -24.76
C ASP A 260 -5.26 -0.11 -24.08
N SER A 261 -4.57 0.71 -23.27
CA SER A 261 -3.39 0.32 -22.52
C SER A 261 -3.69 -0.70 -21.42
N VAL A 262 -4.73 -0.47 -20.61
CA VAL A 262 -5.12 -1.42 -19.56
C VAL A 262 -5.62 -2.74 -20.16
N CYS A 263 -6.39 -2.68 -21.23
CA CYS A 263 -6.87 -3.87 -21.92
C CYS A 263 -5.74 -4.65 -22.57
N PHE A 264 -4.74 -3.97 -23.13
CA PHE A 264 -3.55 -4.61 -23.65
C PHE A 264 -2.76 -5.33 -22.55
N PHE A 265 -2.58 -4.69 -21.38
CA PHE A 265 -1.95 -5.34 -20.22
C PHE A 265 -2.69 -6.61 -19.78
N ILE A 266 -4.03 -6.57 -19.77
CA ILE A 266 -4.85 -7.72 -19.41
C ILE A 266 -4.73 -8.83 -20.47
N ASP A 267 -4.71 -8.50 -21.76
CA ASP A 267 -4.64 -9.46 -22.87
C ASP A 267 -3.25 -10.12 -23.01
N SER A 268 -2.17 -9.33 -22.90
CA SER A 268 -0.79 -9.85 -23.10
C SER A 268 -0.35 -10.87 -22.05
N ASN A 269 -0.86 -10.75 -20.83
CA ASN A 269 -0.54 -11.67 -19.73
C ASN A 269 -1.26 -13.03 -19.86
N ILE A 270 -2.21 -13.17 -20.79
CA ILE A 270 -2.90 -14.44 -21.04
C ILE A 270 -2.06 -15.36 -21.94
N GLU A 271 -1.25 -14.82 -22.85
CA GLU A 271 -0.52 -15.64 -23.84
C GLU A 271 0.74 -16.33 -23.28
N GLU A 272 1.38 -15.81 -22.23
CA GLU A 272 2.69 -16.33 -21.75
C GLU A 272 2.60 -17.35 -20.58
N GLY A 273 1.40 -17.72 -20.12
CA GLY A 273 1.24 -18.71 -19.05
C GLY A 273 1.77 -18.26 -17.67
N VAL A 274 2.17 -17.00 -17.55
CA VAL A 274 2.49 -16.29 -16.31
C VAL A 274 1.40 -15.24 -16.12
N MET A 275 0.20 -15.68 -15.75
CA MET A 275 -0.97 -14.82 -15.70
C MET A 275 -1.08 -14.15 -14.33
N LEU A 276 -0.58 -12.92 -14.20
CA LEU A 276 -0.94 -12.02 -13.11
C LEU A 276 -1.97 -11.02 -13.67
N PRO A 277 -3.28 -11.30 -13.55
CA PRO A 277 -4.26 -10.29 -13.91
C PRO A 277 -4.03 -9.05 -13.05
N GLY A 278 -4.30 -7.87 -13.62
CA GLY A 278 -4.40 -6.69 -12.78
C GLY A 278 -5.45 -6.95 -11.68
N ILE A 279 -5.21 -6.48 -10.46
CA ILE A 279 -6.15 -6.61 -9.35
C ILE A 279 -7.04 -5.36 -9.34
N PHE A 280 -8.33 -5.54 -9.57
CA PHE A 280 -9.35 -4.50 -9.54
C PHE A 280 -10.38 -4.85 -8.47
N GLU A 281 -10.50 -4.04 -7.41
CA GLU A 281 -11.38 -4.35 -6.27
C GLU A 281 -11.92 -3.08 -5.60
N ASN A 282 -13.20 -3.09 -5.17
CA ASN A 282 -13.79 -1.99 -4.39
C ASN A 282 -13.67 -0.60 -5.07
N ASN A 283 -13.87 -0.55 -6.38
CA ASN A 283 -13.93 0.70 -7.15
C ASN A 283 -15.38 1.01 -7.57
N ALA A 284 -15.62 2.02 -8.39
CA ALA A 284 -16.97 2.26 -8.93
C ALA A 284 -17.34 1.21 -9.99
N PRO A 285 -18.65 1.00 -10.27
CA PRO A 285 -19.08 0.16 -11.38
C PRO A 285 -18.42 0.56 -12.69
N GLY A 286 -17.90 -0.43 -13.43
CA GLY A 286 -16.98 -0.25 -14.55
C GLY A 286 -15.57 -0.73 -14.25
N CYS A 287 -15.15 -0.64 -12.98
CA CYS A 287 -13.80 -0.92 -12.51
C CYS A 287 -13.78 -1.72 -11.19
N ASN A 288 -14.93 -2.17 -10.71
CA ASN A 288 -15.08 -2.67 -9.35
C ASN A 288 -14.51 -4.08 -9.15
N SER A 289 -14.35 -4.84 -10.23
CA SER A 289 -13.77 -6.18 -10.22
C SER A 289 -12.94 -6.42 -11.48
N ASN A 290 -12.00 -7.37 -11.43
CA ASN A 290 -11.27 -7.84 -12.62
C ASN A 290 -12.23 -8.18 -13.76
N PHE A 291 -13.31 -8.87 -13.41
CA PHE A 291 -14.35 -9.30 -14.35
C PHE A 291 -15.00 -8.12 -15.08
N GLU A 292 -15.36 -7.03 -14.39
CA GLU A 292 -15.93 -5.85 -15.06
C GLU A 292 -14.95 -5.31 -16.11
N VAL A 293 -13.67 -5.16 -15.73
CA VAL A 293 -12.63 -4.60 -16.60
C VAL A 293 -12.38 -5.51 -17.80
N GLU A 294 -12.23 -6.81 -17.59
CA GLU A 294 -12.08 -7.82 -18.66
C GLU A 294 -13.25 -7.79 -19.64
N ASN A 295 -14.49 -7.74 -19.14
CA ASN A 295 -15.69 -7.65 -19.96
C ASN A 295 -15.70 -6.38 -20.82
N PHE A 296 -15.29 -5.22 -20.28
CA PHE A 296 -15.14 -3.99 -21.06
C PHE A 296 -13.98 -4.05 -22.06
N CYS A 297 -12.92 -4.80 -21.75
CA CYS A 297 -11.80 -5.05 -22.64
C CYS A 297 -12.10 -6.11 -23.73
N GLY A 298 -13.21 -6.84 -23.63
CA GLY A 298 -13.54 -7.95 -24.53
C GLY A 298 -12.64 -9.17 -24.33
N VAL A 299 -12.01 -9.28 -23.15
CA VAL A 299 -11.18 -10.40 -22.74
C VAL A 299 -12.02 -11.32 -21.86
N ASN A 300 -11.81 -12.63 -21.95
CA ASN A 300 -12.47 -13.58 -21.06
C ASN A 300 -11.47 -14.52 -20.39
N SER A 301 -11.02 -14.16 -19.18
CA SER A 301 -10.09 -15.00 -18.39
C SER A 301 -10.72 -16.30 -17.90
N ASN A 302 -12.05 -16.36 -17.84
CA ASN A 302 -12.78 -17.47 -17.21
C ASN A 302 -13.25 -18.54 -18.21
N ASP A 303 -12.83 -18.49 -19.48
CA ASP A 303 -13.31 -19.42 -20.50
C ASP A 303 -12.75 -20.85 -20.33
N ASP A 304 -11.62 -20.99 -19.65
CA ASP A 304 -10.93 -22.27 -19.46
C ASP A 304 -10.46 -22.41 -18.01
N CYS A 305 -10.53 -23.62 -17.45
CA CYS A 305 -10.09 -23.90 -16.08
C CYS A 305 -8.59 -23.62 -15.86
N GLY A 306 -7.75 -23.71 -16.89
CA GLY A 306 -6.31 -23.46 -16.82
C GLY A 306 -5.97 -21.97 -16.74
N TYR A 307 -6.90 -21.11 -17.14
CA TYR A 307 -6.78 -19.66 -17.09
C TYR A 307 -7.55 -19.05 -15.90
N THR A 308 -8.21 -19.88 -15.10
CA THR A 308 -9.08 -19.42 -14.01
C THR A 308 -8.27 -18.85 -12.85
N ILE A 309 -8.15 -17.53 -12.85
CA ILE A 309 -7.52 -16.69 -11.83
C ILE A 309 -8.53 -16.10 -10.82
N ASN A 310 -9.84 -16.22 -11.09
CA ASN A 310 -10.89 -15.69 -10.24
C ASN A 310 -11.06 -16.60 -9.02
N PHE A 311 -10.13 -16.48 -8.07
CA PHE A 311 -10.26 -17.03 -6.73
C PHE A 311 -11.37 -16.28 -6.01
N LEU A 312 -12.53 -16.92 -5.91
CA LEU A 312 -13.67 -16.38 -5.19
C LEU A 312 -13.33 -16.30 -3.70
N THR A 313 -13.56 -15.13 -3.12
CA THR A 313 -13.60 -14.97 -1.67
C THR A 313 -14.87 -15.64 -1.14
N LEU A 314 -14.74 -16.52 -0.15
CA LEU A 314 -15.93 -17.13 0.45
C LEU A 314 -16.81 -16.07 1.12
N GLY A 315 -18.11 -16.12 0.84
CA GLY A 315 -19.13 -15.20 1.29
C GLY A 315 -19.33 -13.98 0.39
N GLU A 316 -18.49 -13.79 -0.63
CA GLU A 316 -18.61 -12.70 -1.59
C GLU A 316 -19.60 -13.06 -2.71
N LEU A 317 -20.51 -12.13 -2.98
CA LEU A 317 -21.39 -12.20 -4.13
C LEU A 317 -20.65 -11.62 -5.34
N ILE A 318 -20.41 -12.44 -6.36
CA ILE A 318 -19.89 -11.98 -7.64
C ILE A 318 -21.00 -11.98 -8.69
N THR A 319 -20.92 -11.03 -9.61
CA THR A 319 -21.77 -10.97 -10.81
C THR A 319 -20.88 -11.26 -12.03
N ALA A 320 -21.21 -12.29 -12.78
CA ALA A 320 -20.44 -12.79 -13.92
C ALA A 320 -21.28 -12.87 -15.21
N ASN A 321 -20.61 -13.07 -16.35
CA ASN A 321 -21.20 -13.24 -17.68
C ASN A 321 -20.54 -14.43 -18.38
N ASN A 322 -21.29 -15.13 -19.23
CA ASN A 322 -20.82 -16.22 -20.09
C ASN A 322 -20.78 -15.84 -21.59
N GLU A 323 -20.69 -14.55 -21.92
CA GLU A 323 -20.75 -14.03 -23.30
C GLU A 323 -19.69 -14.61 -24.23
N PHE A 324 -18.50 -14.89 -23.69
CA PHE A 324 -17.37 -15.44 -24.43
C PHE A 324 -17.16 -16.94 -24.20
N ALA A 325 -18.11 -17.62 -23.54
CA ALA A 325 -18.01 -19.04 -23.25
C ALA A 325 -17.81 -19.88 -24.53
N THR A 326 -16.76 -20.70 -24.56
CA THR A 326 -16.44 -21.63 -25.63
C THR A 326 -16.79 -23.06 -25.24
N THR A 327 -16.74 -23.96 -26.22
CA THR A 327 -17.17 -25.35 -26.02
C THR A 327 -16.15 -26.08 -25.14
N SER A 328 -16.63 -26.62 -24.02
CA SER A 328 -15.80 -27.32 -23.05
C SER A 328 -15.50 -28.76 -23.45
N LEU A 329 -14.33 -29.25 -23.03
CA LEU A 329 -13.98 -30.66 -23.11
C LEU A 329 -14.33 -31.44 -21.84
N GLN A 330 -14.57 -30.75 -20.72
CA GLN A 330 -14.84 -31.43 -19.45
C GLN A 330 -16.24 -32.00 -19.40
N THR A 331 -16.43 -33.09 -18.65
CA THR A 331 -17.69 -33.85 -18.64
C THR A 331 -18.30 -33.82 -17.24
N PRO A 332 -19.25 -32.90 -16.96
CA PRO A 332 -19.93 -32.84 -15.66
C PRO A 332 -20.79 -34.07 -15.42
N SER A 333 -21.06 -34.36 -14.16
CA SER A 333 -21.85 -35.53 -13.75
C SER A 333 -23.35 -35.39 -13.99
N CYS A 334 -23.82 -34.18 -14.28
CA CYS A 334 -25.21 -33.87 -14.53
C CYS A 334 -25.37 -32.95 -15.74
N ASP A 335 -26.52 -33.07 -16.41
CA ASP A 335 -26.93 -32.17 -17.49
C ASP A 335 -25.88 -31.99 -18.62
N ASP A 336 -25.10 -33.06 -18.84
CA ASP A 336 -24.05 -33.12 -19.86
C ASP A 336 -24.65 -33.39 -21.24
N ILE A 337 -24.56 -32.39 -22.12
CA ILE A 337 -25.08 -32.41 -23.48
C ILE A 337 -23.99 -31.84 -24.41
N ASP A 338 -23.88 -32.41 -25.61
CA ASP A 338 -22.91 -32.00 -26.63
C ASP A 338 -22.93 -30.47 -26.89
N ASN A 339 -21.75 -29.88 -27.07
CA ASN A 339 -21.52 -28.46 -27.35
C ASN A 339 -21.93 -27.49 -26.22
N ARG A 340 -21.92 -27.95 -24.96
CA ARG A 340 -22.01 -27.05 -23.81
C ARG A 340 -20.87 -26.02 -23.85
N LYS A 341 -21.23 -24.78 -23.55
CA LYS A 341 -20.29 -23.69 -23.35
C LYS A 341 -20.29 -23.31 -21.88
N ASP A 342 -19.12 -23.28 -21.25
CA ASP A 342 -18.99 -22.96 -19.83
C ASP A 342 -17.97 -21.86 -19.57
N VAL A 343 -18.06 -21.37 -18.35
CA VAL A 343 -17.07 -20.50 -17.73
C VAL A 343 -16.65 -21.12 -16.40
N TRP A 344 -15.48 -20.73 -15.93
CA TRP A 344 -14.78 -21.38 -14.82
C TRP A 344 -14.43 -20.38 -13.72
N PHE A 345 -14.64 -20.78 -12.47
CA PHE A 345 -14.24 -20.03 -11.28
C PHE A 345 -13.45 -20.94 -10.36
N ALA A 346 -12.63 -20.41 -9.47
CA ALA A 346 -11.87 -21.21 -8.52
C ALA A 346 -12.04 -20.65 -7.10
N PHE A 347 -11.81 -21.46 -6.08
CA PHE A 347 -11.65 -20.98 -4.71
C PHE A 347 -10.72 -21.91 -3.93
N ASN A 348 -10.12 -21.40 -2.86
CA ASN A 348 -9.45 -22.23 -1.87
C ASN A 348 -10.41 -22.48 -0.71
N SER A 349 -10.57 -23.73 -0.33
CA SER A 349 -11.44 -24.13 0.80
C SER A 349 -10.91 -23.70 2.18
N GLU A 350 -9.73 -23.09 2.28
CA GLU A 350 -9.08 -22.64 3.51
C GLU A 350 -9.19 -23.66 4.66
N SER A 351 -10.01 -23.37 5.67
CA SER A 351 -10.25 -24.25 6.83
C SER A 351 -11.63 -24.92 6.80
N ASN A 352 -12.42 -24.69 5.75
CA ASN A 352 -13.78 -25.18 5.63
C ASN A 352 -13.80 -26.70 5.39
N THR A 353 -14.86 -27.35 5.90
CA THR A 353 -15.11 -28.78 5.68
C THR A 353 -16.31 -29.03 4.77
N THR A 354 -17.15 -28.03 4.58
CA THR A 354 -18.35 -28.05 3.74
C THR A 354 -18.58 -26.68 3.13
N ILE A 355 -19.07 -26.61 1.90
CA ILE A 355 -19.41 -25.36 1.22
C ILE A 355 -20.77 -25.44 0.54
N ASP A 356 -21.42 -24.28 0.41
CA ASP A 356 -22.53 -24.05 -0.49
C ASP A 356 -22.05 -23.26 -1.71
N VAL A 357 -22.50 -23.66 -2.90
CA VAL A 357 -22.37 -22.89 -4.14
C VAL A 357 -23.76 -22.47 -4.59
N ILE A 358 -24.02 -21.17 -4.53
CA ILE A 358 -25.31 -20.56 -4.86
C ILE A 358 -25.14 -19.82 -6.18
N ILE A 359 -25.92 -20.20 -7.18
CA ILE A 359 -25.90 -19.59 -8.51
C ILE A 359 -27.30 -19.09 -8.86
N GLN A 360 -27.38 -18.00 -9.62
CA GLN A 360 -28.63 -17.49 -10.16
C GLN A 360 -29.38 -18.57 -10.96
N ALA A 361 -30.71 -18.57 -10.86
CA ALA A 361 -31.57 -19.46 -11.63
C ALA A 361 -31.32 -19.32 -13.15
N GLY A 362 -31.33 -20.45 -13.86
CA GLY A 362 -31.01 -20.54 -15.29
C GLY A 362 -29.59 -21.02 -15.59
N PHE A 363 -28.83 -21.39 -14.56
CA PHE A 363 -27.47 -21.91 -14.70
C PHE A 363 -27.29 -23.20 -13.88
N TYR A 364 -26.41 -24.07 -14.37
CA TYR A 364 -25.91 -25.25 -13.67
C TYR A 364 -24.43 -25.07 -13.35
N ALA A 365 -23.98 -25.80 -12.33
CA ALA A 365 -22.56 -25.96 -12.06
C ALA A 365 -22.17 -27.41 -11.76
N GLN A 366 -20.88 -27.68 -11.97
CA GLN A 366 -20.16 -28.85 -11.50
C GLN A 366 -18.92 -28.39 -10.74
N LEU A 367 -18.69 -29.00 -9.57
CA LEU A 367 -17.47 -28.79 -8.79
C LEU A 367 -16.39 -29.80 -9.16
N TRP A 368 -15.16 -29.34 -9.24
CA TRP A 368 -13.95 -30.11 -9.51
C TRP A 368 -12.89 -29.79 -8.45
N ASP A 369 -11.98 -30.71 -8.15
CA ASP A 369 -10.87 -30.48 -7.23
C ASP A 369 -9.49 -30.65 -7.88
N SER A 370 -8.51 -29.95 -7.29
CA SER A 370 -7.10 -30.07 -7.64
C SER A 370 -6.20 -29.75 -6.44
N ASN A 371 -5.00 -30.34 -6.45
CA ASN A 371 -3.94 -29.98 -5.50
C ASN A 371 -3.16 -28.72 -5.93
N SER A 372 -3.50 -28.11 -7.08
CA SER A 372 -2.82 -26.93 -7.65
C SER A 372 -3.78 -25.75 -7.79
N ALA A 373 -3.27 -24.56 -7.48
CA ALA A 373 -3.94 -23.28 -7.75
C ALA A 373 -4.03 -22.97 -9.26
N PHE A 374 -3.17 -23.62 -10.06
CA PHE A 374 -3.15 -23.54 -11.52
C PHE A 374 -3.28 -24.96 -12.05
N ALA A 375 -4.50 -25.48 -12.11
CA ALA A 375 -4.74 -26.83 -12.55
C ALA A 375 -4.64 -26.92 -14.07
N ASP A 376 -3.96 -27.95 -14.54
CA ASP A 376 -4.19 -28.44 -15.90
C ASP A 376 -5.61 -29.03 -15.94
N CYS A 377 -6.46 -28.46 -16.79
CA CYS A 377 -7.85 -28.90 -16.99
C CYS A 377 -7.98 -30.40 -17.21
N ASP A 378 -7.00 -31.02 -17.88
CA ASP A 378 -7.02 -32.46 -18.15
C ASP A 378 -6.82 -33.32 -16.90
N ASN A 379 -6.40 -32.72 -15.78
CA ASN A 379 -6.07 -33.38 -14.52
C ASN A 379 -6.98 -32.97 -13.35
N LEU A 380 -8.14 -32.35 -13.62
CA LEU A 380 -9.14 -32.06 -12.60
C LEU A 380 -9.86 -33.35 -12.15
N ASN A 381 -10.07 -33.51 -10.84
CA ASN A 381 -10.90 -34.59 -10.33
C ASN A 381 -12.34 -34.12 -10.17
N LEU A 382 -13.29 -34.91 -10.66
CA LEU A 382 -14.71 -34.62 -10.49
C LEU A 382 -15.12 -34.82 -9.02
N VAL A 383 -15.74 -33.82 -8.41
CA VAL A 383 -16.32 -33.94 -7.05
C VAL A 383 -17.68 -34.62 -7.15
N GLU A 384 -17.80 -35.79 -6.52
CA GLU A 384 -19.04 -36.58 -6.56
C GLU A 384 -20.21 -35.84 -5.89
N ASN A 385 -21.40 -35.95 -6.49
CA ASN A 385 -22.64 -35.32 -6.03
C ASN A 385 -22.62 -33.79 -5.97
N ALA A 386 -21.64 -33.13 -6.61
CA ALA A 386 -21.50 -31.68 -6.65
C ALA A 386 -21.87 -31.11 -8.02
N CYS A 387 -23.06 -31.49 -8.53
CA CYS A 387 -23.58 -30.97 -9.80
C CYS A 387 -25.07 -30.61 -9.70
N GLY A 388 -25.44 -29.43 -10.17
CA GLY A 388 -26.81 -28.95 -10.14
C GLY A 388 -26.92 -27.42 -10.28
N THR A 389 -28.13 -26.89 -10.10
CA THR A 389 -28.40 -25.45 -10.10
C THR A 389 -28.01 -24.75 -8.79
N GLN A 390 -27.84 -25.53 -7.72
CA GLN A 390 -27.26 -25.15 -6.44
C GLN A 390 -26.54 -26.35 -5.86
N LEU A 391 -25.40 -26.13 -5.21
CA LEU A 391 -24.66 -27.17 -4.51
C LEU A 391 -24.72 -26.85 -3.02
N ASN A 392 -25.26 -27.75 -2.20
CA ASN A 392 -25.46 -27.49 -0.77
C ASN A 392 -24.69 -28.52 0.07
N ASP A 393 -24.03 -28.06 1.13
CA ASP A 393 -23.28 -28.90 2.07
C ASP A 393 -22.26 -29.83 1.38
N ILE A 394 -21.61 -29.35 0.30
CA ILE A 394 -20.63 -30.17 -0.43
C ILE A 394 -19.39 -30.37 0.45
N PRO A 395 -19.02 -31.62 0.78
CA PRO A 395 -17.82 -31.87 1.56
C PRO A 395 -16.57 -31.41 0.81
N VAL A 396 -15.75 -30.61 1.48
CA VAL A 396 -14.46 -30.14 0.95
C VAL A 396 -13.32 -30.48 1.91
N THR A 397 -12.11 -30.57 1.38
CA THR A 397 -10.91 -30.83 2.15
C THR A 397 -10.17 -29.52 2.42
N PRO A 398 -9.88 -29.15 3.67
CA PRO A 398 -9.18 -27.92 4.00
C PRO A 398 -7.89 -27.72 3.19
N ASN A 399 -7.67 -26.48 2.74
CA ASN A 399 -6.55 -26.00 1.93
C ASN A 399 -6.45 -26.64 0.53
N MET A 400 -7.51 -27.29 0.06
CA MET A 400 -7.61 -27.74 -1.34
C MET A 400 -8.21 -26.66 -2.23
N PHE A 401 -7.85 -26.72 -3.50
CA PHE A 401 -8.39 -25.87 -4.55
C PHE A 401 -9.57 -26.56 -5.24
N TYR A 402 -10.62 -25.78 -5.45
CA TYR A 402 -11.84 -26.23 -6.11
C TYR A 402 -12.14 -25.33 -7.29
N TYR A 403 -12.64 -25.93 -8.39
CA TYR A 403 -13.00 -25.25 -9.63
C TYR A 403 -14.48 -25.46 -9.89
N ILE A 404 -15.19 -24.39 -10.24
CA ILE A 404 -16.61 -24.36 -10.51
C ILE A 404 -16.79 -24.13 -12.00
N GLN A 405 -17.21 -25.19 -12.70
CA GLN A 405 -17.65 -25.10 -14.09
C GLN A 405 -19.10 -24.63 -14.09
N VAL A 406 -19.44 -23.54 -14.78
CA VAL A 406 -20.79 -22.97 -14.84
C VAL A 406 -21.28 -22.86 -16.28
N TRP A 407 -22.51 -23.27 -16.55
CA TRP A 407 -23.14 -23.15 -17.88
C TRP A 407 -24.62 -22.81 -17.81
N ASN A 408 -25.15 -22.29 -18.93
CA ASN A 408 -26.56 -21.95 -19.08
C ASN A 408 -27.42 -23.21 -19.18
N ASP A 409 -28.51 -23.28 -18.40
CA ASP A 409 -29.41 -24.44 -18.37
C ASP A 409 -30.30 -24.56 -19.60
N ASP A 410 -30.46 -23.48 -20.38
CA ASP A 410 -31.42 -23.38 -21.48
C ASP A 410 -31.11 -24.42 -22.56
N PRO A 411 -31.88 -25.52 -22.66
CA PRO A 411 -31.61 -26.58 -23.61
C PRO A 411 -31.77 -26.12 -25.08
N ALA A 412 -32.37 -24.95 -25.32
CA ALA A 412 -32.48 -24.35 -26.65
C ALA A 412 -31.33 -23.39 -26.99
N ASN A 413 -30.62 -22.84 -25.99
CA ASN A 413 -29.57 -21.84 -26.19
C ASN A 413 -28.49 -21.84 -25.09
N ARG A 414 -27.78 -22.96 -24.94
CA ARG A 414 -26.69 -23.09 -23.94
C ARG A 414 -25.45 -22.23 -24.19
N GLY A 415 -25.36 -21.59 -25.35
CA GLY A 415 -24.38 -20.55 -25.66
C GLY A 415 -24.93 -19.13 -25.50
N GLY A 416 -26.14 -18.98 -24.95
CA GLY A 416 -26.75 -17.68 -24.72
C GLY A 416 -25.99 -16.90 -23.66
N SER A 417 -25.47 -15.74 -24.06
CA SER A 417 -24.91 -14.75 -23.15
C SER A 417 -25.99 -14.29 -22.17
N SER A 418 -25.69 -14.39 -20.89
CA SER A 418 -26.51 -13.86 -19.80
C SER A 418 -25.62 -13.60 -18.59
N TRP A 419 -25.99 -12.55 -17.87
CA TRP A 419 -25.43 -12.24 -16.56
C TRP A 419 -26.01 -13.17 -15.49
N PHE A 420 -25.18 -13.53 -14.51
CA PHE A 420 -25.57 -14.34 -13.36
C PHE A 420 -24.78 -13.99 -12.11
N ASP A 421 -25.45 -14.14 -10.98
CA ASP A 421 -24.82 -14.05 -9.67
C ASP A 421 -24.31 -15.43 -9.22
N LEU A 422 -23.13 -15.44 -8.59
CA LEU A 422 -22.50 -16.62 -7.99
C LEU A 422 -21.96 -16.26 -6.59
N THR A 423 -22.16 -17.15 -5.62
CA THR A 423 -21.58 -17.05 -4.28
C THR A 423 -21.12 -18.43 -3.82
N VAL A 424 -19.91 -18.50 -3.27
CA VAL A 424 -19.42 -19.66 -2.53
C VAL A 424 -19.38 -19.27 -1.06
N GLN A 425 -19.94 -20.07 -0.17
CA GLN A 425 -19.96 -19.77 1.27
C GLN A 425 -19.77 -21.05 2.08
N ASP A 426 -19.50 -20.92 3.38
CA ASP A 426 -19.48 -22.07 4.29
C ASP A 426 -20.88 -22.71 4.34
N GLY A 427 -20.94 -24.04 4.14
CA GLY A 427 -22.20 -24.80 4.18
C GLY A 427 -22.81 -24.90 5.58
N ALA A 428 -22.03 -24.64 6.63
CA ALA A 428 -22.53 -24.69 7.98
C ALA A 428 -23.42 -23.47 8.34
N LEU A 429 -24.74 -23.63 8.28
CA LEU A 429 -25.72 -22.81 9.00
C LEU A 429 -25.73 -23.06 10.53
N SER A 430 -24.74 -23.78 11.05
CA SER A 430 -24.45 -23.86 12.48
C SER A 430 -23.47 -22.73 12.81
N THR A 431 -23.75 -21.93 13.84
CA THR A 431 -22.68 -21.16 14.49
C THR A 431 -21.49 -22.09 14.69
N PRO A 432 -20.25 -21.71 14.36
CA PRO A 432 -19.10 -22.53 14.68
C PRO A 432 -19.18 -22.89 16.15
N GLU A 433 -19.55 -24.13 16.47
CA GLU A 433 -19.45 -24.68 17.81
C GLU A 433 -17.98 -25.08 18.03
N PHE A 434 -17.09 -24.16 17.68
CA PHE A 434 -15.65 -24.32 17.69
C PHE A 434 -15.09 -23.18 18.54
N GLN A 435 -14.76 -23.52 19.80
CA GLN A 435 -14.04 -22.76 20.85
C GLN A 435 -14.73 -22.60 22.21
N ARG A 436 -15.70 -23.45 22.61
CA ARG A 436 -16.14 -23.48 24.02
C ARG A 436 -15.19 -24.20 25.00
N ASP A 437 -14.18 -24.91 24.52
CA ASP A 437 -13.33 -25.76 25.38
C ASP A 437 -11.92 -25.21 25.65
N LEU A 438 -11.55 -24.04 25.11
CA LEU A 438 -10.19 -23.48 25.29
C LEU A 438 -10.05 -22.54 26.50
N VAL A 439 -11.13 -21.85 26.84
CA VAL A 439 -11.23 -20.97 28.02
C VAL A 439 -12.62 -21.17 28.59
N SER A 440 -12.74 -21.54 29.86
CA SER A 440 -14.02 -21.67 30.56
C SER A 440 -14.05 -20.81 31.82
N LEU A 441 -15.19 -20.18 32.09
CA LEU A 441 -15.37 -19.25 33.22
C LEU A 441 -16.39 -19.83 34.20
N TYR A 442 -16.02 -19.97 35.47
CA TYR A 442 -16.89 -20.50 36.51
C TYR A 442 -16.62 -19.88 37.89
N PRO A 443 -17.61 -19.88 38.80
CA PRO A 443 -19.00 -20.22 38.54
C PRO A 443 -19.69 -19.16 37.67
N ASN A 444 -20.65 -19.57 36.86
CA ASN A 444 -21.55 -18.66 36.16
C ASN A 444 -22.99 -19.19 36.34
N PRO A 445 -23.86 -18.55 37.13
CA PRO A 445 -23.71 -17.22 37.76
C PRO A 445 -22.59 -17.11 38.81
N VAL A 446 -21.96 -15.95 38.90
CA VAL A 446 -20.86 -15.63 39.84
C VAL A 446 -21.34 -14.71 40.95
N GLN A 447 -20.83 -14.91 42.18
CA GLN A 447 -21.08 -14.01 43.31
C GLN A 447 -19.87 -13.12 43.64
N ASN A 448 -18.75 -13.72 44.06
CA ASN A 448 -17.59 -12.96 44.55
C ASN A 448 -16.34 -13.17 43.71
N GLU A 449 -16.10 -14.40 43.25
CA GLU A 449 -14.87 -14.78 42.56
C GLU A 449 -15.21 -15.53 41.28
N LEU A 450 -14.64 -15.09 40.16
CA LEU A 450 -14.75 -15.71 38.85
C LEU A 450 -13.42 -16.36 38.49
N HIS A 451 -13.42 -17.66 38.27
CA HIS A 451 -12.24 -18.42 37.85
C HIS A 451 -12.25 -18.61 36.33
N ILE A 452 -11.08 -18.46 35.72
CA ILE A 452 -10.81 -18.67 34.30
C ILE A 452 -9.93 -19.92 34.20
N GLN A 453 -10.46 -20.99 33.61
CA GLN A 453 -9.71 -22.20 33.32
C GLN A 453 -9.30 -22.22 31.85
N THR A 454 -8.00 -22.31 31.62
CA THR A 454 -7.39 -22.40 30.30
C THR A 454 -6.02 -23.06 30.41
N ASN A 455 -5.55 -23.68 29.32
CA ASN A 455 -4.20 -24.23 29.22
C ASN A 455 -3.18 -23.20 28.69
N PHE A 456 -3.61 -21.98 28.40
CA PHE A 456 -2.76 -20.92 27.85
C PHE A 456 -2.39 -19.87 28.90
N THR A 457 -1.33 -19.11 28.61
CA THR A 457 -0.90 -17.99 29.47
C THR A 457 -1.80 -16.78 29.23
N ILE A 458 -2.50 -16.33 30.27
CA ILE A 458 -3.35 -15.12 30.19
C ILE A 458 -2.46 -13.87 30.13
N GLU A 459 -2.62 -13.10 29.05
CA GLU A 459 -1.96 -11.80 28.87
C GLU A 459 -2.76 -10.68 29.54
N LYS A 460 -4.08 -10.71 29.34
CA LYS A 460 -5.00 -9.68 29.83
C LYS A 460 -6.43 -10.22 29.91
N VAL A 461 -7.21 -9.71 30.84
CA VAL A 461 -8.64 -9.95 31.00
C VAL A 461 -9.35 -8.63 31.18
N GLU A 462 -10.41 -8.41 30.42
CA GLU A 462 -11.21 -7.18 30.47
C GLU A 462 -12.68 -7.55 30.71
N VAL A 463 -13.34 -6.84 31.63
CA VAL A 463 -14.76 -7.03 31.93
C VAL A 463 -15.53 -5.77 31.52
N TYR A 464 -16.60 -5.97 30.76
CA TYR A 464 -17.47 -4.93 30.24
C TYR A 464 -18.90 -5.12 30.71
N ASN A 465 -19.61 -4.02 30.95
CA ASN A 465 -21.07 -4.03 31.08
C ASN A 465 -21.74 -4.05 29.70
N LEU A 466 -23.07 -4.16 29.66
CA LEU A 466 -23.83 -4.20 28.39
C LEU A 466 -23.84 -2.89 27.59
N LEU A 467 -23.41 -1.78 28.19
CA LEU A 467 -23.23 -0.51 27.49
C LEU A 467 -21.85 -0.38 26.84
N GLY A 468 -21.02 -1.42 26.91
CA GLY A 468 -19.66 -1.43 26.38
C GLY A 468 -18.64 -0.70 27.26
N GLN A 469 -19.02 -0.27 28.47
CA GLN A 469 -18.09 0.36 29.41
C GLN A 469 -17.23 -0.71 30.09
N GLN A 470 -15.92 -0.52 30.05
CA GLN A 470 -14.95 -1.35 30.78
C GLN A 470 -15.06 -1.07 32.29
N VAL A 471 -15.39 -2.10 33.06
CA VAL A 471 -15.60 -2.01 34.51
C VAL A 471 -14.45 -2.63 35.31
N MET A 472 -13.63 -3.48 34.69
CA MET A 472 -12.48 -4.13 35.33
C MET A 472 -11.44 -4.57 34.30
N VAL A 473 -10.17 -4.54 34.68
CA VAL A 473 -9.05 -5.16 33.95
C VAL A 473 -8.20 -5.96 34.93
N SER A 474 -7.70 -7.10 34.48
CA SER A 474 -6.83 -7.99 35.25
C SER A 474 -5.91 -8.77 34.30
N ASN A 475 -4.95 -9.50 34.86
CA ASN A 475 -4.17 -10.53 34.16
C ASN A 475 -4.14 -11.85 34.95
N ALA A 476 -4.98 -11.96 35.99
CA ALA A 476 -5.07 -13.14 36.85
C ALA A 476 -6.13 -14.14 36.34
N THR A 477 -5.93 -15.42 36.63
CA THR A 477 -6.90 -16.51 36.37
C THR A 477 -8.07 -16.51 37.35
N THR A 478 -8.01 -15.72 38.43
CA THR A 478 -9.12 -15.52 39.37
C THR A 478 -9.40 -14.03 39.50
N LEU A 479 -10.65 -13.62 39.23
CA LEU A 479 -11.11 -12.24 39.31
C LEU A 479 -12.01 -12.06 40.54
N HIS A 480 -11.72 -11.06 41.37
CA HIS A 480 -12.58 -10.67 42.47
C HIS A 480 -13.64 -9.67 41.97
N VAL A 481 -14.85 -10.14 41.73
CA VAL A 481 -15.97 -9.40 41.11
C VAL A 481 -17.00 -8.89 42.11
N SER A 482 -16.69 -8.92 43.41
CA SER A 482 -17.60 -8.49 44.49
C SER A 482 -17.98 -6.99 44.43
N SER A 483 -17.17 -6.17 43.78
CA SER A 483 -17.44 -4.74 43.57
C SER A 483 -18.40 -4.46 42.41
N LEU A 484 -18.68 -5.46 41.56
CA LEU A 484 -19.60 -5.32 40.43
C LEU A 484 -21.04 -5.44 40.92
N THR A 485 -21.94 -4.61 40.39
CA THR A 485 -23.38 -4.71 40.66
C THR A 485 -23.97 -5.94 39.96
N ASP A 486 -25.07 -6.46 40.49
CA ASP A 486 -25.76 -7.60 39.87
C ASP A 486 -26.23 -7.25 38.46
N GLY A 487 -26.00 -8.18 37.53
CA GLY A 487 -26.22 -7.91 36.12
C GLY A 487 -25.38 -8.79 35.20
N LEU A 488 -25.47 -8.47 33.91
CA LEU A 488 -24.81 -9.22 32.85
C LEU A 488 -23.52 -8.52 32.42
N TYR A 489 -22.45 -9.30 32.30
CA TYR A 489 -21.14 -8.79 31.88
C TYR A 489 -20.55 -9.64 30.76
N LEU A 490 -19.73 -9.00 29.93
CA LEU A 490 -18.87 -9.64 28.94
C LEU A 490 -17.44 -9.63 29.46
N VAL A 491 -16.81 -10.80 29.49
CA VAL A 491 -15.41 -10.99 29.90
C VAL A 491 -14.61 -11.37 28.66
N LYS A 492 -13.64 -10.55 28.29
CA LYS A 492 -12.68 -10.83 27.22
C LYS A 492 -11.38 -11.32 27.83
N VAL A 493 -10.88 -12.49 27.39
CA VAL A 493 -9.62 -13.09 27.83
C VAL A 493 -8.66 -13.09 26.64
N PHE A 494 -7.54 -12.40 26.77
CA PHE A 494 -6.49 -12.27 25.76
C PHE A 494 -5.38 -13.26 26.09
N SER A 495 -5.02 -14.09 25.11
CA SER A 495 -4.01 -15.12 25.28
C SER A 495 -3.45 -15.56 23.93
N ASN A 496 -2.12 -15.51 23.77
CA ASN A 496 -1.39 -15.98 22.59
C ASN A 496 -1.91 -15.37 21.28
N GLY A 497 -2.14 -14.04 21.28
CA GLY A 497 -2.69 -13.31 20.14
C GLY A 497 -4.19 -13.53 19.85
N SER A 498 -4.86 -14.43 20.59
CA SER A 498 -6.30 -14.70 20.48
C SER A 498 -7.12 -13.99 21.56
N VAL A 499 -8.39 -13.69 21.27
CA VAL A 499 -9.34 -13.07 22.21
C VAL A 499 -10.57 -13.95 22.39
N PHE A 500 -10.79 -14.46 23.60
CA PHE A 500 -11.95 -15.26 23.95
C PHE A 500 -12.99 -14.43 24.71
N THR A 501 -14.23 -14.37 24.23
CA THR A 501 -15.30 -13.58 24.88
C THR A 501 -16.33 -14.49 25.54
N HIS A 502 -16.55 -14.30 26.84
CA HIS A 502 -17.51 -15.05 27.65
C HIS A 502 -18.54 -14.13 28.31
N LYS A 503 -19.80 -14.57 28.33
CA LYS A 503 -20.89 -13.88 29.01
C LYS A 503 -21.10 -14.47 30.40
N ILE A 504 -21.07 -13.63 31.44
CA ILE A 504 -21.32 -14.04 32.82
C ILE A 504 -22.51 -13.29 33.43
N VAL A 505 -23.14 -13.92 34.41
CA VAL A 505 -24.20 -13.34 35.23
C VAL A 505 -23.66 -13.12 36.64
N LYS A 506 -23.58 -11.87 37.10
CA LYS A 506 -23.23 -11.51 38.48
C LYS A 506 -24.51 -11.43 39.34
N GLN A 507 -24.51 -12.10 40.48
CA GLN A 507 -25.62 -12.18 41.44
C GLN A 507 -25.19 -11.89 42.88
#